data_AF-A0A3D4GYX3-F1
#
_entry.id   AF-A0A3D4GYX3-F1
#
_cell.length_a   1.000
_cell.length_b   1.000
_cell.length_c   1.000
_cell.angle_alpha   90.00
_cell.angle_beta   90.00
_cell.angle_gamma   90.00
#
_symmetry.space_group_name_H-M   'P 1'
#
loop_
_entity.id
_entity.type
_entity.pdbx_description
1 polymer ?
#
loop_
_entity_poly.entity_id
_entity_poly.type
_entity_poly.pdbx_seq_one_letter_code
_entity_poly.pdbx_strand_id
1 'polypeptide(L)'
;MTSNPALKLDPVTDPKFDALTLRAVVIGLVMVLAVNFWISTTEYLIHASRMQLSFFPLALFAVFLLIVITNGLIRLNWPRHALRESELITILAMGFVGAVVPTSGITGFLLGIISGVYYFATPENQWATYLHPNMPTWAVPSNEHNAMTWFYEGLPAGQQPP
;
A
#
# COMPACT_ATOMS: atom_id res chain seq x y z
N MET A 1 1.99 -21.98 -57.41
CA MET A 1 1.08 -21.50 -56.34
C MET A 1 1.25 -22.42 -55.15
N THR A 2 2.11 -22.02 -54.22
CA THR A 2 2.49 -22.79 -53.03
C THR A 2 1.49 -22.51 -51.89
N SER A 3 0.77 -23.55 -51.46
CA SER A 3 -0.11 -23.52 -50.30
C SER A 3 0.70 -23.31 -49.02
N ASN A 4 0.56 -22.14 -48.40
CA ASN A 4 1.10 -21.86 -47.07
C ASN A 4 0.25 -22.63 -46.03
N PRO A 5 0.81 -23.59 -45.29
CA PRO A 5 0.07 -24.26 -44.22
C PRO A 5 -0.12 -23.25 -43.10
N ALA A 6 -1.34 -22.75 -42.95
CA ALA A 6 -1.71 -21.90 -41.84
C ALA A 6 -1.26 -22.55 -40.52
N LEU A 7 -0.39 -21.84 -39.81
CA LEU A 7 -0.04 -22.08 -38.41
C LEU A 7 -1.34 -22.32 -37.63
N LYS A 8 -1.64 -23.59 -37.33
CA LYS A 8 -2.61 -23.92 -36.29
C LYS A 8 -1.96 -23.53 -34.98
N LEU A 9 -2.25 -22.31 -34.53
CA LEU A 9 -2.00 -21.93 -33.15
C LEU A 9 -2.89 -22.84 -32.31
N ASP A 10 -2.27 -23.76 -31.58
CA ASP A 10 -2.99 -24.50 -30.55
C ASP A 10 -3.67 -23.46 -29.64
N PRO A 11 -4.95 -23.65 -29.28
CA PRO A 11 -5.58 -22.76 -28.34
C PRO A 11 -4.72 -22.75 -27.09
N VAL A 12 -4.24 -21.58 -26.68
CA VAL A 12 -3.56 -21.41 -25.39
C VAL A 12 -4.55 -21.89 -24.35
N THR A 13 -4.39 -23.14 -23.92
CA THR A 13 -5.12 -23.66 -22.77
C THR A 13 -4.57 -22.90 -21.60
N ASP A 14 -5.26 -21.81 -21.25
CA ASP A 14 -4.93 -21.02 -20.07
C ASP A 14 -4.87 -22.02 -18.92
N PRO A 15 -3.69 -22.25 -18.31
CA PRO A 15 -3.61 -23.20 -17.21
C PRO A 15 -4.62 -22.69 -16.19
N LYS A 16 -5.56 -23.54 -15.79
CA LYS A 16 -6.45 -23.25 -14.68
C LYS A 16 -5.59 -23.20 -13.42
N PHE A 17 -4.90 -22.09 -13.23
CA PHE A 17 -4.21 -21.78 -12.01
C PHE A 17 -5.32 -21.56 -10.99
N ASP A 18 -5.57 -22.56 -10.14
CA ASP A 18 -6.25 -22.36 -8.86
C ASP A 18 -5.32 -21.51 -7.95
N ALA A 19 -4.90 -20.34 -8.44
CA ALA A 19 -4.06 -19.38 -7.75
C ALA A 19 -4.86 -18.65 -6.67
N LEU A 20 -6.13 -18.41 -6.95
CA LEU A 20 -7.04 -17.70 -6.06
C LEU A 20 -7.76 -18.68 -5.12
N THR A 21 -7.02 -19.26 -4.17
CA THR A 21 -7.63 -20.00 -3.06
C THR A 21 -8.01 -19.05 -1.94
N LEU A 22 -9.11 -19.32 -1.23
CA LEU A 22 -9.49 -18.55 -0.05
C LEU A 22 -8.35 -18.52 0.99
N ARG A 23 -7.62 -19.64 1.11
CA ARG A 23 -6.45 -19.74 1.98
C ARG A 23 -5.36 -18.73 1.61
N ALA A 24 -4.99 -18.63 0.32
CA ALA A 24 -4.00 -17.68 -0.15
C ALA A 24 -4.43 -16.24 0.12
N VAL A 25 -5.72 -15.93 -0.09
CA VAL A 25 -6.28 -14.60 0.18
C VAL A 25 -6.20 -14.25 1.67
N VAL A 26 -6.56 -15.17 2.57
CA VAL A 26 -6.49 -14.92 4.02
C VAL A 26 -5.04 -14.72 4.47
N ILE A 27 -4.12 -15.58 4.01
CA ILE A 27 -2.70 -15.45 4.37
C ILE A 27 -2.12 -14.15 3.82
N GLY A 28 -2.44 -13.81 2.57
CA GLY A 28 -2.03 -12.55 1.94
C GLY A 28 -2.56 -11.33 2.70
N LEU A 29 -3.82 -11.36 3.14
CA LEU A 29 -4.41 -10.29 3.94
C LEU A 29 -3.70 -10.11 5.28
N VAL A 30 -3.44 -11.21 5.99
CA VAL A 30 -2.69 -11.18 7.26
C VAL A 30 -1.28 -10.63 7.04
N MET A 31 -0.61 -11.03 5.96
CA MET A 31 0.69 -10.51 5.59
C MET A 31 0.65 -9.00 5.37
N VAL A 32 -0.33 -8.51 4.59
CA VAL A 32 -0.50 -7.07 4.33
C VAL A 32 -0.71 -6.29 5.62
N LEU A 33 -1.54 -6.78 6.54
CA LEU A 33 -1.76 -6.15 7.84
C LEU A 33 -0.48 -6.11 8.68
N ALA A 34 0.27 -7.22 8.75
CA ALA A 34 1.52 -7.29 9.50
C ALA A 34 2.58 -6.33 8.94
N VAL A 35 2.71 -6.27 7.61
CA VAL A 35 3.64 -5.37 6.90
C VAL A 35 3.29 -3.91 7.18
N ASN A 36 2.02 -3.53 7.06
CA ASN A 36 1.57 -2.15 7.33
C ASN A 36 1.75 -1.76 8.80
N PHE A 37 1.44 -2.67 9.73
CA PHE A 37 1.64 -2.43 11.16
C PHE A 37 3.12 -2.22 11.50
N TRP A 38 3.99 -3.08 10.96
CA TRP A 38 5.43 -2.97 11.16
C TRP A 38 5.95 -1.62 10.68
N ILE A 39 5.62 -1.26 9.45
CA ILE A 39 6.07 -0.02 8.84
C ILE A 39 5.55 1.18 9.63
N SER A 40 4.24 1.24 9.87
CA SER A 40 3.62 2.38 10.57
C SER A 40 4.25 2.58 11.94
N THR A 41 4.51 1.49 12.67
CA THR A 41 5.19 1.56 13.97
C THR A 41 6.61 2.11 13.82
N THR A 42 7.36 1.64 12.83
CA THR A 42 8.75 2.08 12.64
C THR A 42 8.87 3.53 12.18
N GLU A 43 7.95 3.99 11.32
CA GLU A 43 7.97 5.35 10.76
C GLU A 43 7.46 6.38 11.78
N TYR A 44 6.35 6.09 12.48
CA TYR A 44 5.70 7.07 13.35
C TYR A 44 6.11 7.00 14.82
N LEU A 45 6.41 5.82 15.38
CA LEU A 45 6.82 5.71 16.79
C LEU A 45 8.34 5.79 16.92
N ILE A 46 9.05 4.98 16.14
CA ILE A 46 10.50 4.79 16.29
C ILE A 46 11.28 5.92 15.59
N HIS A 47 10.61 6.75 14.77
CA HIS A 47 11.24 7.77 13.92
C HIS A 47 12.40 7.19 13.09
N ALA A 48 12.30 5.90 12.74
CA ALA A 48 13.31 5.22 11.96
C ALA A 48 13.22 5.65 10.50
N SER A 49 14.33 5.49 9.76
CA SER A 49 14.38 5.78 8.33
C SER A 49 13.25 5.04 7.59
N ARG A 50 12.62 5.73 6.63
CA ARG A 50 11.44 5.27 5.88
C ARG A 50 11.80 4.02 5.07
N MET A 51 11.63 2.85 5.66
CA MET A 51 12.00 1.54 5.08
C MET A 51 11.28 1.21 3.74
N GLN A 52 10.29 2.01 3.36
CA GLN A 52 9.51 1.84 2.13
C GLN A 52 9.89 2.80 1.00
N LEU A 53 10.68 3.84 1.27
CA LEU A 53 11.07 4.81 0.24
C LEU A 53 12.20 4.27 -0.64
N SER A 54 12.80 3.15 -0.24
CA SER A 54 13.72 2.36 -1.06
C SER A 54 12.94 1.54 -2.08
N PHE A 55 13.45 1.43 -3.31
CA PHE A 55 12.89 0.65 -4.44
C PHE A 55 12.59 -0.83 -4.14
N PHE A 56 12.96 -1.32 -2.96
CA PHE A 56 12.73 -2.67 -2.48
C PHE A 56 12.03 -2.63 -1.10
N PRO A 57 10.75 -3.02 -0.99
CA PRO A 57 10.02 -2.99 0.28
C PRO A 57 10.54 -4.08 1.23
N LEU A 58 11.54 -3.73 2.05
CA LEU A 58 12.24 -4.66 2.92
C LEU A 58 11.32 -5.38 3.91
N ALA A 59 10.32 -4.67 4.45
CA ALA A 59 9.33 -5.25 5.37
C ALA A 59 8.49 -6.33 4.68
N LEU A 60 8.05 -6.10 3.44
CA LEU A 60 7.36 -7.12 2.64
C LEU A 60 8.27 -8.32 2.41
N PHE A 61 9.53 -8.10 2.01
CA PHE A 61 10.48 -9.17 1.78
C PHE A 61 10.71 -10.02 3.03
N ALA A 62 10.92 -9.40 4.19
CA ALA A 62 11.16 -10.09 5.45
C ALA A 62 9.96 -10.98 5.85
N VAL A 63 8.74 -10.43 5.80
CA VAL A 63 7.53 -11.19 6.16
C VAL A 63 7.24 -12.29 5.13
N PHE A 64 7.43 -12.00 3.84
CA PHE A 64 7.24 -13.01 2.78
C PHE A 64 8.27 -14.14 2.87
N LEU A 65 9.53 -13.83 3.17
CA LEU A 65 10.57 -14.82 3.37
C LEU A 65 10.22 -15.76 4.54
N LEU A 66 9.66 -15.21 5.62
CA LEU A 66 9.16 -16.01 6.74
C LEU A 66 8.04 -16.97 6.28
N ILE A 67 7.09 -16.50 5.47
CA ILE A 67 6.04 -17.36 4.89
C ILE A 67 6.64 -18.49 4.03
N VAL A 68 7.64 -18.19 3.20
CA VAL A 68 8.30 -19.20 2.36
C VAL A 68 9.04 -20.24 3.19
N ILE A 69 9.78 -19.82 4.23
CA ILE A 69 10.48 -20.72 5.15
C ILE A 69 9.48 -21.61 5.88
N THR A 70 8.42 -21.02 6.47
CA THR A 70 7.35 -21.77 7.14
C THR A 70 6.67 -22.75 6.19
N ASN A 71 6.44 -22.35 4.93
CA ASN A 71 5.87 -23.25 3.93
C ASN A 71 6.82 -24.43 3.61
N GLY A 72 8.13 -24.20 3.52
CA GLY A 72 9.13 -25.25 3.34
C GLY A 72 9.12 -26.26 4.49
N LEU A 73 9.05 -25.78 5.72
CA LEU A 73 8.93 -26.62 6.92
C LEU A 73 7.62 -27.42 6.94
N ILE A 74 6.49 -26.80 6.57
CA ILE A 74 5.20 -27.49 6.44
C ILE A 74 5.27 -28.54 5.34
N ARG A 75 5.92 -28.26 4.21
CA ARG A 75 6.05 -29.20 3.10
C ARG A 75 6.83 -30.45 3.49
N LEU A 76 7.82 -30.31 4.37
CA LEU A 76 8.62 -31.43 4.87
C LEU A 76 7.81 -32.35 5.81
N ASN A 77 7.00 -31.78 6.70
CA ASN A 77 6.27 -32.54 7.72
C ASN A 77 4.85 -32.96 7.27
N TRP A 78 4.19 -32.12 6.48
CA TRP A 78 2.79 -32.27 6.04
C TRP A 78 2.59 -31.75 4.61
N PRO A 79 3.06 -32.48 3.57
CA PRO A 79 3.06 -32.01 2.18
C PRO A 79 1.67 -31.67 1.64
N ARG A 80 0.60 -32.29 2.17
CA ARG A 80 -0.79 -32.00 1.80
C ARG A 80 -1.26 -30.60 2.22
N HIS A 81 -0.65 -30.01 3.25
CA HIS A 81 -1.00 -28.69 3.77
C HIS A 81 -0.11 -27.57 3.22
N ALA A 82 0.96 -27.90 2.49
CA ALA A 82 1.84 -26.91 1.88
C ALA A 82 1.08 -25.99 0.90
N LEU A 83 1.50 -24.73 0.84
CA LEU A 83 1.10 -23.77 -0.16
C LEU A 83 1.66 -24.17 -1.52
N ARG A 84 0.80 -24.09 -2.53
CA ARG A 84 1.17 -24.24 -3.95
C ARG A 84 1.92 -23.00 -4.42
N GLU A 85 2.67 -23.15 -5.49
CA GLU A 85 3.40 -22.05 -6.13
C GLU A 85 2.46 -20.90 -6.52
N SER A 86 1.29 -21.24 -7.08
CA SER A 86 0.25 -20.27 -7.45
C SER A 86 -0.29 -19.47 -6.27
N GLU A 87 -0.40 -20.09 -5.08
CA GLU A 87 -0.84 -19.42 -3.85
C GLU A 87 0.25 -18.47 -3.33
N LEU A 88 1.53 -18.87 -3.39
CA LEU A 88 2.66 -18.02 -2.99
C LEU A 88 2.79 -16.79 -3.87
N ILE A 89 2.63 -16.94 -5.19
CA ILE A 89 2.62 -15.82 -6.14
C ILE A 89 1.47 -14.86 -5.83
N THR A 90 0.29 -15.38 -5.52
CA THR A 90 -0.89 -14.57 -5.13
C THR A 90 -0.63 -13.79 -3.85
N ILE A 91 -0.10 -14.45 -2.81
CA ILE A 91 0.28 -13.79 -1.55
C ILE A 91 1.30 -12.67 -1.81
N LEU A 92 2.34 -12.94 -2.60
CA LEU A 92 3.36 -11.96 -2.95
C LEU A 92 2.76 -10.75 -3.69
N ALA A 93 1.91 -11.00 -4.68
CA ALA A 93 1.22 -9.95 -5.44
C ALA A 93 0.34 -9.07 -4.53
N MET A 94 -0.44 -9.68 -3.63
CA MET A 94 -1.21 -8.96 -2.61
C MET A 94 -0.30 -8.10 -1.73
N GLY A 95 0.86 -8.63 -1.36
CA GLY A 95 1.88 -7.92 -0.58
C GLY A 95 2.41 -6.67 -1.26
N PHE A 96 2.78 -6.75 -2.55
CA PHE A 96 3.26 -5.59 -3.30
C PHE A 96 2.20 -4.48 -3.39
N VAL A 97 0.96 -4.83 -3.71
CA VAL A 97 -0.14 -3.86 -3.77
C VAL A 97 -0.42 -3.27 -2.38
N GLY A 98 -0.51 -4.13 -1.36
CA GLY A 98 -0.85 -3.75 0.01
C GLY A 98 0.26 -3.01 0.76
N ALA A 99 1.52 -3.14 0.35
CA ALA A 99 2.64 -2.44 0.97
C ALA A 99 2.85 -1.02 0.41
N VAL A 100 2.44 -0.74 -0.83
CA VAL A 100 2.70 0.56 -1.48
C VAL A 100 1.55 1.54 -1.29
N VAL A 101 0.31 1.07 -1.46
CA VAL A 101 -0.87 1.95 -1.51
C VAL A 101 -1.15 2.66 -0.18
N PRO A 102 -1.23 1.97 0.97
CA PRO A 102 -1.68 2.62 2.20
C PRO A 102 -0.66 3.64 2.72
N THR A 103 0.62 3.29 2.68
CA THR A 103 1.68 4.04 3.34
C THR A 103 2.24 5.18 2.49
N SER A 104 2.61 4.91 1.22
CA SER A 104 3.09 5.98 0.33
C SER A 104 1.95 6.78 -0.29
N GLY A 105 0.87 6.12 -0.69
CA GLY A 105 -0.24 6.76 -1.40
C GLY A 105 -1.15 7.56 -0.49
N ILE A 106 -1.70 6.93 0.54
CA ILE A 106 -2.76 7.56 1.37
C ILE A 106 -2.15 8.39 2.49
N THR A 107 -1.38 7.78 3.40
CA THR A 107 -0.97 8.47 4.63
C THR A 107 0.06 9.57 4.37
N GLY A 108 0.98 9.36 3.43
CA GLY A 108 2.00 10.37 3.09
C GLY A 108 1.49 11.40 2.08
N PHE A 109 1.12 10.93 0.89
CA PHE A 109 0.91 11.81 -0.26
C PHE A 109 -0.46 12.48 -0.25
N LEU A 110 -1.54 11.70 -0.12
CA LEU A 110 -2.90 12.25 -0.13
C LEU A 110 -3.12 13.23 1.02
N LEU A 111 -2.78 12.84 2.25
CA LEU A 111 -2.90 13.74 3.41
C LEU A 111 -2.09 15.02 3.23
N GLY A 112 -0.84 14.92 2.77
CA GLY A 112 -0.01 16.10 2.51
C GLY A 112 -0.56 17.04 1.44
N ILE A 113 -1.23 16.50 0.42
CA ILE A 113 -1.88 17.33 -0.61
C ILE A 113 -3.10 18.05 -0.02
N ILE A 114 -4.02 17.33 0.60
CA ILE A 114 -5.30 17.91 1.01
C ILE A 114 -5.13 18.90 2.18
N SER A 115 -4.18 18.68 3.09
CA SER A 115 -3.89 19.65 4.16
C SER A 115 -2.97 20.78 3.70
N GLY A 116 -2.09 20.51 2.75
CA GLY A 116 -1.09 21.48 2.27
C GLY A 116 -1.68 22.67 1.52
N VAL A 117 -2.80 22.49 0.83
CA VAL A 117 -3.49 23.55 0.06
C VAL A 117 -3.81 24.78 0.91
N TYR A 118 -4.19 24.59 2.17
CA TYR A 118 -4.47 25.70 3.07
C TYR A 118 -3.24 26.11 3.88
N TYR A 119 -2.44 25.15 4.34
CA TYR A 119 -1.27 25.45 5.18
C TYR A 119 -0.17 26.23 4.43
N PHE A 120 0.09 25.90 3.16
CA PHE A 120 1.12 26.54 2.33
C PHE A 120 0.56 27.69 1.47
N ALA A 121 -0.65 28.18 1.74
CA ALA A 121 -1.19 29.33 1.02
C ALA A 121 -0.41 30.60 1.40
N THR A 122 0.11 31.32 0.40
CA THR A 122 0.82 32.60 0.61
C THR A 122 0.24 33.69 -0.30
N PRO A 123 0.47 34.98 0.01
CA PRO A 123 0.05 36.06 -0.87
C PRO A 123 0.63 35.96 -2.30
N GLU A 124 1.80 35.36 -2.46
CA GLU A 124 2.49 35.21 -3.75
C GLU A 124 1.88 34.12 -4.62
N ASN A 125 1.46 32.98 -4.04
CA ASN A 125 0.82 31.90 -4.79
C ASN A 125 -0.69 32.14 -5.03
N GLN A 126 -1.30 33.06 -4.28
CA GLN A 126 -2.68 33.50 -4.43
C GLN A 126 -3.71 32.35 -4.37
N TRP A 127 -3.37 31.26 -3.68
CA TRP A 127 -4.25 30.09 -3.57
C TRP A 127 -5.56 30.42 -2.85
N ALA A 128 -5.54 31.32 -1.87
CA ALA A 128 -6.74 31.80 -1.20
C ALA A 128 -7.75 32.43 -2.16
N THR A 129 -7.27 33.13 -3.18
CA THR A 129 -8.13 33.85 -4.13
C THR A 129 -8.63 32.94 -5.25
N TYR A 130 -7.76 32.10 -5.83
CA TYR A 130 -8.07 31.36 -7.05
C TYR A 130 -8.33 29.86 -6.84
N LEU A 131 -7.77 29.26 -5.77
CA LEU A 131 -7.81 27.82 -5.56
C LEU A 131 -8.88 27.44 -4.54
N HIS A 132 -8.87 28.05 -3.34
CA HIS A 132 -9.77 27.69 -2.24
C HIS A 132 -11.26 27.75 -2.61
N PRO A 133 -11.77 28.77 -3.33
CA PRO A 133 -13.19 28.83 -3.68
C PRO A 133 -13.67 27.72 -4.61
N ASN A 134 -12.74 27.09 -5.36
CA ASN A 134 -13.04 26.04 -6.33
C ASN A 134 -12.81 24.63 -5.75
N MET A 135 -12.41 24.52 -4.49
CA MET A 135 -12.13 23.24 -3.86
C MET A 135 -13.41 22.59 -3.32
N PRO A 136 -13.60 21.27 -3.55
CA PRO A 136 -14.70 20.55 -2.96
C PRO A 136 -14.53 20.43 -1.44
N THR A 137 -15.47 20.98 -0.68
CA THR A 137 -15.48 20.95 0.80
C THR A 137 -15.57 19.54 1.38
N TRP A 138 -16.05 18.56 0.59
CA TRP A 138 -16.10 17.16 0.98
C TRP A 138 -14.76 16.43 0.85
N ALA A 139 -13.82 16.93 0.04
CA ALA A 139 -12.55 16.26 -0.23
C ALA A 139 -11.35 16.97 0.43
N VAL A 140 -11.42 18.30 0.53
CA VAL A 140 -10.33 19.12 1.04
C VAL A 140 -10.82 19.85 2.29
N PRO A 141 -10.34 19.48 3.48
CA PRO A 141 -10.77 20.11 4.71
C PRO A 141 -10.22 21.55 4.79
N SER A 142 -11.04 22.49 5.26
CA SER A 142 -10.64 23.90 5.39
C SER A 142 -9.71 24.10 6.60
N ASN A 143 -8.99 25.23 6.64
CA ASN A 143 -8.23 25.64 7.82
C ASN A 143 -9.08 26.39 8.86
N GLU A 144 -10.37 26.06 8.96
CA GLU A 144 -11.22 26.60 10.01
C GLU A 144 -10.68 26.21 11.39
N HIS A 145 -10.74 27.14 12.34
CA HIS A 145 -10.20 26.97 13.70
C HIS A 145 -8.71 26.55 13.75
N ASN A 146 -7.92 26.87 12.73
CA ASN A 146 -6.52 26.47 12.59
C ASN A 146 -6.28 24.95 12.46
N ALA A 147 -7.29 24.18 12.01
CA ALA A 147 -7.19 22.72 11.91
C ALA A 147 -6.01 22.23 11.05
N MET A 148 -5.76 22.85 9.89
CA MET A 148 -4.63 22.50 9.03
C MET A 148 -3.31 22.99 9.63
N THR A 149 -3.30 24.16 10.25
CA THR A 149 -2.10 24.66 10.94
C THR A 149 -1.66 23.72 12.05
N TRP A 150 -2.59 23.27 12.91
CA TRP A 150 -2.29 22.34 13.99
C TRP A 150 -1.97 20.92 13.48
N PHE A 151 -2.46 20.53 12.30
CA PHE A 151 -2.04 19.28 11.66
C PHE A 151 -0.54 19.27 11.36
N TYR A 152 0.05 20.40 10.97
CA TYR A 152 1.49 20.50 10.65
C TYR A 152 2.34 20.92 11.85
N GLU A 153 1.90 21.88 12.65
CA GLU A 153 2.68 22.46 13.75
C GLU A 153 2.49 21.71 15.08
N GLY A 154 1.48 20.83 15.14
CA GLY A 154 1.03 20.22 16.38
C GLY A 154 0.03 21.09 17.14
N LEU A 155 -0.65 20.47 18.10
CA LEU A 155 -1.63 21.15 18.92
C LEU A 155 -0.94 22.07 19.96
N PRO A 156 -1.39 23.31 20.17
CA PRO A 156 -0.85 24.17 21.22
C PRO A 156 -0.97 23.52 22.60
N ALA A 157 0.04 23.73 23.46
CA ALA A 157 0.06 23.15 24.80
C ALA A 157 -1.19 23.51 25.61
N GLY A 158 -1.88 22.50 26.14
CA GLY A 158 -3.08 22.66 26.97
C GLY A 158 -4.40 22.82 26.21
N GLN A 159 -4.39 22.79 24.87
CA GLN A 159 -5.62 22.70 24.09
C GLN A 159 -6.01 21.23 23.88
N GLN A 160 -7.29 20.96 23.61
CA GLN A 160 -7.78 19.66 23.16
C GLN A 160 -8.21 19.77 21.70
N PRO A 161 -8.03 18.71 20.89
CA PRO A 161 -8.63 18.67 19.57
C PRO A 161 -10.16 18.89 19.68
N PRO A 162 -10.77 19.65 18.75
CA PRO A 162 -12.22 19.85 18.73
C PRO A 162 -13.01 18.55 18.53
#